data_AF-A0A2N2YYM3-F1
#
_entry.id   AF-A0A2N2YYM3-F1
#
_cell.length_a   1.000
_cell.length_b   1.000
_cell.length_c   1.000
_cell.angle_alpha   90.00
_cell.angle_beta   90.00
_cell.angle_gamma   90.00
#
_symmetry.space_group_name_H-M   'P 1'
#
loop_
_entity.id
_entity.type
_entity.pdbx_description
1 polymer ?
#
loop_
_entity_poly.entity_id
_entity_poly.type
_entity_poly.pdbx_seq_one_letter_code
_entity_poly.pdbx_strand_id
1 'polypeptide(L)'
;MKKFRVLVVDDKKDVLKSIRDRIDYNVLIGDEIFNVELSCLDVEVIKDDDDNCKFSNKTFVELHDLCLKPFHLLLLDFGFVQKGIKTDDEILKLKEIKPEKTLRELIDEVVLNPSHLVKQCYQEPKYINRIKKIFIEHNGPLYLYTYIPNKFEEAYTSVDVRKNVTNEHFPIAKINVIDTRKELFNNDQFDYIHDEEKEYYPFLISKFLSKIIQLEISKSIIDQTKLIRTKYIKIRKNNKLKMMSAIMLSLITGVLTPTIMDSIINESYISIVVFTISIALIISFLSIIIKRLEQRNDKLL
;
A
#
# COMPACT_ATOMS: atom_id res chain seq x y z
N MET A 1 -4.38 -21.01 -6.14
CA MET A 1 -5.07 -19.73 -6.39
C MET A 1 -4.75 -18.79 -5.24
N LYS A 2 -4.11 -17.63 -5.51
CA LYS A 2 -3.79 -16.63 -4.47
C LYS A 2 -4.99 -15.70 -4.27
N LYS A 3 -5.21 -15.22 -3.05
CA LYS A 3 -6.34 -14.32 -2.73
C LYS A 3 -5.84 -12.89 -2.64
N PHE A 4 -6.54 -11.95 -3.26
CA PHE A 4 -6.26 -10.52 -3.18
C PHE A 4 -7.50 -9.79 -2.69
N ARG A 5 -7.49 -9.39 -1.42
CA ARG A 5 -8.64 -8.79 -0.73
C ARG A 5 -8.65 -7.27 -0.92
N VAL A 6 -9.76 -6.75 -1.44
CA VAL A 6 -9.93 -5.32 -1.73
C VAL A 6 -11.14 -4.80 -0.96
N LEU A 7 -11.00 -3.65 -0.31
CA LEU A 7 -12.14 -2.91 0.25
C LEU A 7 -12.37 -1.65 -0.56
N VAL A 8 -13.62 -1.44 -0.97
CA VAL A 8 -14.08 -0.21 -1.64
C VAL A 8 -15.07 0.49 -0.73
N VAL A 9 -14.84 1.76 -0.44
CA VAL A 9 -15.64 2.56 0.50
C VAL A 9 -16.16 3.78 -0.25
N ASP A 10 -17.48 3.87 -0.39
CA ASP A 10 -18.15 4.89 -1.20
C ASP A 10 -19.56 5.13 -0.62
N ASP A 11 -20.12 6.32 -0.79
CA ASP A 11 -21.51 6.67 -0.45
C ASP A 11 -22.47 6.45 -1.64
N LYS A 12 -21.94 6.20 -2.84
CA LYS A 12 -22.72 5.95 -4.07
C LYS A 12 -22.92 4.46 -4.30
N LYS A 13 -24.08 3.95 -3.89
CA LYS A 13 -24.52 2.55 -4.12
C LYS A 13 -24.36 2.08 -5.56
N ASP A 14 -24.63 2.94 -6.53
CA ASP A 14 -24.53 2.57 -7.95
C ASP A 14 -23.08 2.32 -8.37
N VAL A 15 -22.11 3.07 -7.82
CA VAL A 15 -20.67 2.80 -8.02
C VAL A 15 -20.32 1.43 -7.41
N LEU A 16 -20.74 1.18 -6.17
CA LEU A 16 -20.46 -0.08 -5.46
C LEU A 16 -21.11 -1.29 -6.14
N LYS A 17 -22.31 -1.14 -6.69
CA LYS A 17 -22.98 -2.17 -7.49
C LYS A 17 -22.23 -2.40 -8.80
N SER A 18 -21.95 -1.33 -9.54
CA SER A 18 -21.25 -1.39 -10.83
C SER A 18 -19.89 -2.09 -10.72
N ILE A 19 -19.10 -1.79 -9.68
CA ILE A 19 -17.82 -2.46 -9.47
C ILE A 19 -17.97 -3.94 -9.13
N ARG A 20 -18.95 -4.35 -8.31
CA ARG A 20 -19.22 -5.78 -8.08
C ARG A 20 -19.57 -6.51 -9.36
N ASP A 21 -20.38 -5.90 -10.21
CA ASP A 21 -20.87 -6.54 -11.42
C ASP A 21 -19.80 -6.62 -12.53
N ARG A 22 -18.76 -5.77 -12.47
CA ARG A 22 -17.86 -5.52 -13.62
C ARG A 22 -16.38 -5.77 -13.38
N ILE A 23 -15.95 -6.09 -12.16
CA ILE A 23 -14.54 -6.44 -11.91
C ILE A 23 -14.22 -7.85 -12.42
N ASP A 24 -12.97 -8.01 -12.82
CA ASP A 24 -12.41 -9.34 -13.07
C ASP A 24 -12.05 -10.01 -11.74
N TYR A 25 -12.88 -10.96 -11.31
CA TYR A 25 -12.67 -11.72 -10.07
C TYR A 25 -11.50 -12.69 -10.16
N ASN A 26 -11.07 -13.07 -11.36
CA ASN A 26 -9.93 -13.95 -11.60
C ASN A 26 -8.96 -13.22 -12.51
N VAL A 27 -7.90 -12.67 -11.92
CA VAL A 27 -6.87 -11.92 -12.64
C VAL A 27 -5.68 -12.84 -12.88
N LEU A 28 -5.35 -13.07 -14.15
CA LEU A 28 -4.16 -13.80 -14.56
C LEU A 28 -3.02 -12.81 -14.82
N ILE A 29 -1.92 -12.92 -14.07
CA ILE A 29 -0.71 -12.14 -14.31
C ILE A 29 0.47 -13.11 -14.43
N GLY A 30 1.05 -13.21 -15.63
CA GLY A 30 2.02 -14.25 -15.95
C GLY A 30 1.38 -15.63 -15.79
N ASP A 31 2.00 -16.50 -14.99
CA ASP A 31 1.51 -17.86 -14.72
C ASP A 31 0.70 -17.97 -13.42
N GLU A 32 0.43 -16.85 -12.73
CA GLU A 32 -0.28 -16.83 -11.45
C GLU A 32 -1.72 -16.34 -11.60
N ILE A 33 -2.66 -17.09 -11.02
CA ILE A 33 -4.08 -16.70 -10.93
C ILE A 33 -4.38 -16.16 -9.52
N PHE A 34 -4.85 -14.92 -9.50
CA PHE A 34 -5.34 -14.22 -8.32
C PHE A 34 -6.86 -14.17 -8.32
N ASN A 35 -7.46 -14.58 -7.20
CA ASN A 35 -8.87 -14.40 -6.94
C ASN A 35 -9.07 -13.11 -6.13
N VAL A 36 -9.80 -12.16 -6.71
CA VAL A 36 -10.12 -10.88 -6.07
C VAL A 36 -11.29 -11.10 -5.11
N GLU A 37 -11.05 -10.93 -3.81
CA GLU A 37 -12.11 -10.90 -2.80
C GLU A 37 -12.52 -9.44 -2.59
N LEU A 38 -13.51 -9.00 -3.38
CA LEU A 38 -14.04 -7.64 -3.29
C LEU A 38 -15.03 -7.52 -2.14
N SER A 39 -14.78 -6.57 -1.25
CA SER A 39 -15.70 -6.09 -0.23
C SER A 39 -16.06 -4.64 -0.53
N CYS A 40 -17.34 -4.28 -0.41
CA CYS A 40 -17.78 -2.90 -0.58
C CYS A 40 -18.52 -2.45 0.67
N LEU A 41 -18.16 -1.27 1.17
CA LEU A 41 -18.82 -0.57 2.27
C LEU A 41 -19.59 0.61 1.69
N ASP A 42 -20.91 0.58 1.87
CA ASP A 42 -21.82 1.69 1.58
C ASP A 42 -21.84 2.63 2.78
N VAL A 43 -21.28 3.83 2.60
CA VAL A 43 -21.17 4.83 3.66
C VAL A 43 -22.43 5.66 3.68
N GLU A 44 -23.11 5.68 4.83
CA GLU A 44 -24.31 6.49 4.99
C GLU A 44 -24.03 7.66 5.95
N VAL A 45 -24.07 8.88 5.41
CA VAL A 45 -23.97 10.12 6.17
C VAL A 45 -25.37 10.62 6.54
N ILE A 46 -25.62 10.76 7.83
CA ILE A 46 -26.89 11.20 8.43
C ILE A 46 -26.67 12.46 9.26
N LYS A 47 -27.75 13.15 9.61
CA LYS A 47 -27.72 14.25 10.58
C LYS A 47 -28.01 13.74 11.99
N ASP A 48 -27.37 14.33 12.98
CA ASP A 48 -27.73 14.17 14.39
C ASP A 48 -28.79 15.19 14.85
N ASP A 49 -29.11 15.15 16.15
CA ASP A 49 -30.12 16.02 16.75
C ASP A 49 -29.72 17.51 16.72
N ASP A 50 -28.42 17.80 16.57
CA ASP A 50 -27.84 19.14 16.47
C ASP A 50 -27.61 19.57 14.99
N ASP A 51 -28.22 18.86 14.04
CA ASP A 51 -28.09 19.07 12.59
C ASP A 51 -26.68 18.84 12.01
N ASN A 52 -25.76 18.23 12.77
CA ASN A 52 -24.40 17.93 12.32
C ASN A 52 -24.34 16.61 11.55
N CYS A 53 -23.53 16.59 10.49
CA CYS A 53 -23.32 15.37 9.70
C CYS A 53 -22.44 14.35 10.46
N LYS A 54 -22.90 13.10 10.51
CA LYS A 54 -22.17 11.96 11.04
C LYS A 54 -22.39 10.70 10.22
N PHE A 55 -21.50 9.72 10.35
CA PHE A 55 -21.72 8.41 9.78
C PHE A 55 -22.74 7.62 10.60
N SER A 56 -23.60 6.86 9.91
CA SER A 56 -24.58 6.02 10.57
C SER A 56 -23.90 4.88 11.36
N ASN A 57 -24.52 4.44 12.46
CA ASN A 57 -24.05 3.25 13.19
C ASN A 57 -23.99 2.01 12.29
N LYS A 58 -24.87 1.92 11.27
CA LYS A 58 -24.85 0.84 10.27
C LYS A 58 -23.50 0.80 9.53
N THR A 59 -22.94 1.94 9.16
CA THR A 59 -21.61 2.04 8.51
C THR A 59 -20.52 1.41 9.38
N PHE A 60 -20.53 1.66 10.68
CA PHE A 60 -19.53 1.11 11.60
C PHE A 60 -19.71 -0.38 11.87
N VAL A 61 -20.95 -0.86 11.96
CA VAL A 61 -21.24 -2.30 12.07
C VAL A 61 -20.71 -3.05 10.84
N GLU A 62 -21.03 -2.56 9.64
CA GLU A 62 -20.57 -3.19 8.40
C GLU A 62 -19.04 -3.13 8.27
N LEU A 63 -18.41 -1.97 8.55
CA LEU A 63 -16.96 -1.84 8.51
C LEU A 63 -16.26 -2.80 9.50
N HIS A 64 -16.80 -2.93 10.71
CA HIS A 64 -16.31 -3.85 11.72
C HIS A 64 -16.36 -5.31 11.25
N ASP A 65 -17.44 -5.70 10.57
CA ASP A 65 -17.61 -7.06 10.05
C ASP A 65 -16.72 -7.34 8.84
N LEU A 66 -16.51 -6.35 7.97
CA LEU A 66 -15.56 -6.44 6.86
C LEU A 66 -14.10 -6.58 7.35
N CYS A 67 -13.78 -6.00 8.52
CA CYS A 67 -12.47 -6.07 9.18
C CYS A 67 -12.17 -7.42 9.87
N LEU A 68 -12.88 -8.50 9.56
CA LEU A 68 -12.56 -9.85 10.07
C LEU A 68 -11.22 -10.40 9.55
N LYS A 69 -10.72 -9.87 8.43
CA LYS A 69 -9.46 -10.28 7.78
C LYS A 69 -8.76 -9.03 7.22
N PRO A 70 -7.42 -9.05 7.03
CA PRO A 70 -6.67 -7.93 6.47
C PRO A 70 -6.93 -7.72 4.97
N PHE A 71 -6.93 -6.46 4.53
CA PHE A 71 -7.02 -6.08 3.13
C PHE A 71 -5.64 -5.92 2.51
N HIS A 72 -5.54 -6.14 1.20
CA HIS A 72 -4.33 -5.86 0.43
C HIS A 72 -4.38 -4.45 -0.16
N LEU A 73 -5.59 -3.95 -0.43
CA LEU A 73 -5.83 -2.67 -1.09
C LEU A 73 -7.10 -2.04 -0.52
N LEU A 74 -7.00 -0.75 -0.21
CA LEU A 74 -8.14 0.10 0.12
C LEU A 74 -8.38 1.11 -1.01
N LEU A 75 -9.64 1.23 -1.46
CA LEU A 75 -10.10 2.22 -2.42
C LEU A 75 -11.22 3.02 -1.73
N LEU A 76 -11.00 4.31 -1.48
CA LEU A 76 -11.93 5.16 -0.72
C LEU A 76 -12.30 6.36 -1.58
N ASP A 77 -13.59 6.70 -1.63
CA ASP A 77 -13.98 8.07 -1.98
C ASP A 77 -13.45 9.03 -0.90
N PHE A 78 -13.01 10.21 -1.32
CA PHE A 78 -12.62 11.26 -0.40
C PHE A 78 -13.83 12.01 0.17
N GLY A 79 -14.92 12.15 -0.59
CA GLY A 79 -16.08 12.94 -0.18
C GLY A 79 -17.33 12.10 -0.03
N PHE A 80 -17.80 11.90 1.21
CA PHE A 80 -19.05 11.23 1.51
C PHE A 80 -20.15 12.27 1.74
N VAL A 81 -21.12 12.31 0.85
CA VAL A 81 -22.16 13.34 0.83
C VAL A 81 -23.32 12.95 1.75
N GLN A 82 -23.86 13.94 2.47
CA GLN A 82 -25.03 13.77 3.31
C GLN A 82 -26.20 13.17 2.52
N LYS A 83 -26.84 12.14 3.10
CA LYS A 83 -28.05 11.54 2.55
C LYS A 83 -29.11 12.62 2.30
N GLY A 84 -29.61 12.65 1.07
CA GLY A 84 -30.60 13.62 0.61
C GLY A 84 -30.02 14.70 -0.29
N ILE A 85 -28.70 14.89 -0.31
CA ILE A 85 -28.00 15.71 -1.30
C ILE A 85 -27.45 14.76 -2.37
N LYS A 86 -28.02 14.85 -3.57
CA LYS A 86 -27.73 14.00 -4.73
C LYS A 86 -27.13 14.80 -5.88
N THR A 87 -27.42 16.10 -5.91
CA THR A 87 -27.05 17.00 -7.01
C THR A 87 -26.36 18.23 -6.47
N ASP A 88 -25.51 18.81 -7.30
CA ASP A 88 -24.84 20.06 -7.04
C ASP A 88 -25.82 21.22 -6.78
N ASP A 89 -26.98 21.19 -7.44
CA ASP A 89 -28.04 22.19 -7.28
C ASP A 89 -28.64 22.19 -5.87
N GLU A 90 -28.62 21.06 -5.18
CA GLU A 90 -29.06 20.98 -3.78
C GLU A 90 -28.07 21.66 -2.84
N ILE A 91 -26.77 21.64 -3.15
CA ILE A 91 -25.75 22.42 -2.41
C ILE A 91 -25.94 23.91 -2.68
N LEU A 92 -26.22 24.30 -3.92
CA LEU A 92 -26.51 25.69 -4.29
C LEU A 92 -27.79 26.22 -3.62
N LYS A 93 -28.83 25.39 -3.49
CA LYS A 93 -30.04 25.74 -2.72
C LYS A 93 -29.72 25.99 -1.24
N LEU A 94 -28.80 25.24 -0.64
CA LEU A 94 -28.35 25.52 0.72
C LEU A 94 -27.71 26.90 0.84
N LYS A 95 -27.00 27.37 -0.20
CA LYS A 95 -26.44 28.72 -0.26
C LYS A 95 -27.51 29.80 -0.37
N GLU A 96 -28.63 29.53 -1.03
CA GLU A 96 -29.79 30.44 -1.03
C GLU A 96 -30.45 30.54 0.35
N ILE A 97 -30.54 29.43 1.08
CA ILE A 97 -31.14 29.35 2.43
C ILE A 97 -30.21 29.95 3.49
N LYS A 98 -28.90 29.74 3.37
CA LYS A 98 -27.85 30.20 4.29
C LYS A 98 -26.88 31.16 3.56
N PRO A 99 -27.35 32.35 3.16
CA PRO A 99 -26.56 33.27 2.33
C PRO A 99 -25.28 33.77 3.00
N GLU A 100 -25.21 33.72 4.33
CA GLU A 100 -24.06 34.11 5.13
C GLU A 100 -22.86 33.17 5.00
N LYS A 101 -23.08 31.88 4.71
CA LYS A 101 -22.00 30.88 4.64
C LYS A 101 -21.38 30.82 3.27
N THR A 102 -20.05 30.77 3.19
CA THR A 102 -19.34 30.50 1.94
C THR A 102 -19.70 29.12 1.40
N LEU A 103 -19.52 28.91 0.10
CA LEU A 103 -19.77 27.62 -0.53
C LEU A 103 -18.90 26.51 0.07
N ARG A 104 -17.67 26.85 0.47
CA ARG A 104 -16.76 25.95 1.17
C ARG A 104 -17.29 25.52 2.53
N GLU A 105 -17.79 26.45 3.35
CA GLU A 105 -18.40 26.11 4.65
C GLU A 105 -19.62 25.20 4.50
N LEU A 106 -20.43 25.41 3.45
CA LEU A 106 -21.56 24.55 3.15
C LEU A 106 -21.14 23.15 2.71
N ILE A 107 -20.10 23.04 1.88
CA ILE A 107 -19.52 21.75 1.49
C ILE A 107 -18.96 21.03 2.71
N ASP A 108 -18.19 21.71 3.56
CA ASP A 108 -17.62 21.13 4.78
C ASP A 108 -18.70 20.69 5.79
N GLU A 109 -19.89 21.31 5.77
CA GLU A 109 -21.06 20.91 6.58
C GLU A 109 -21.71 19.61 6.12
N VAL A 110 -21.74 19.35 4.80
CA VAL A 110 -22.53 18.25 4.23
C VAL A 110 -21.68 17.14 3.61
N VAL A 111 -20.38 17.35 3.45
CA VAL A 111 -19.44 16.38 2.90
C VAL A 111 -18.45 15.96 3.97
N LEU A 112 -18.63 14.74 4.46
CA LEU A 112 -17.64 14.11 5.33
C LEU A 112 -16.51 13.49 4.49
N ASN A 113 -15.43 13.08 5.14
CA ASN A 113 -14.26 12.54 4.46
C ASN A 113 -13.65 11.41 5.31
N PRO A 114 -12.66 10.64 4.81
CA PRO A 114 -12.08 9.53 5.55
C PRO A 114 -11.56 9.89 6.95
N SER A 115 -11.09 11.13 7.18
CA SER A 115 -10.65 11.55 8.52
C SER A 115 -11.81 11.60 9.51
N HIS A 116 -12.98 12.07 9.08
CA HIS A 116 -14.20 12.07 9.88
C HIS A 116 -14.61 10.65 10.28
N LEU A 117 -14.48 9.69 9.35
CA LEU A 117 -14.84 8.28 9.59
C LEU A 117 -13.93 7.68 10.67
N VAL A 118 -12.63 7.97 10.60
CA VAL A 118 -11.66 7.54 11.60
C VAL A 118 -11.91 8.20 12.96
N LYS A 119 -12.13 9.52 13.01
CA LYS A 119 -12.41 10.26 14.25
C LYS A 119 -13.66 9.72 14.96
N GLN A 120 -14.75 9.52 14.22
CA GLN A 120 -15.99 8.97 14.78
C GLN A 120 -15.82 7.51 15.21
N CYS A 121 -15.01 6.71 14.50
CA CYS A 121 -14.71 5.35 14.93
C CYS A 121 -14.03 5.32 16.31
N TYR A 122 -13.15 6.29 16.63
CA TYR A 122 -12.54 6.41 17.96
C TYR A 122 -13.54 6.77 19.06
N GLN A 123 -14.67 7.38 18.71
CA GLN A 123 -15.76 7.71 19.63
C GLN A 123 -16.70 6.51 19.87
N GLU A 124 -16.52 5.40 19.16
CA GLU A 124 -17.33 4.18 19.22
C GLU A 124 -16.52 2.98 19.74
N PRO A 125 -16.33 2.83 21.07
CA PRO A 125 -15.44 1.83 21.67
C PRO A 125 -15.76 0.38 21.30
N LYS A 126 -17.01 0.11 20.91
CA LYS A 126 -17.48 -1.22 20.53
C LYS A 126 -16.80 -1.74 19.26
N TYR A 127 -16.48 -0.86 18.30
CA TYR A 127 -15.98 -1.26 16.98
C TYR A 127 -14.48 -0.99 16.78
N ILE A 128 -13.92 -0.07 17.58
CA ILE A 128 -12.59 0.50 17.35
C ILE A 128 -11.46 -0.54 17.29
N ASN A 129 -11.46 -1.55 18.17
CA ASN A 129 -10.31 -2.47 18.28
C ASN A 129 -9.99 -3.20 16.98
N ARG A 130 -11.04 -3.68 16.28
CA ARG A 130 -10.89 -4.43 15.03
C ARG A 130 -10.67 -3.50 13.84
N ILE A 131 -11.46 -2.42 13.75
CA ILE A 131 -11.34 -1.44 12.67
C ILE A 131 -9.95 -0.80 12.71
N LYS A 132 -9.45 -0.44 13.90
CA LYS A 132 -8.13 0.15 14.05
C LYS A 132 -7.03 -0.73 13.45
N LYS A 133 -6.96 -1.99 13.86
CA LYS A 133 -5.91 -2.92 13.44
C LYS A 133 -5.90 -3.21 11.93
N ILE A 134 -7.06 -3.20 11.28
CA ILE A 134 -7.22 -3.69 9.90
C ILE A 134 -7.41 -2.56 8.89
N PHE A 135 -8.12 -1.51 9.26
CA PHE A 135 -8.47 -0.40 8.37
C PHE A 135 -7.61 0.84 8.64
N ILE A 136 -7.53 1.31 9.90
CA ILE A 136 -6.80 2.54 10.25
C ILE A 136 -5.28 2.31 10.16
N GLU A 137 -4.79 1.21 10.71
CA GLU A 137 -3.39 0.77 10.67
C GLU A 137 -3.08 -0.06 9.42
N HIS A 138 -3.85 0.11 8.34
CA HIS A 138 -3.66 -0.60 7.09
C HIS A 138 -2.24 -0.36 6.53
N ASN A 139 -1.49 -1.45 6.40
CA ASN A 139 -0.14 -1.44 5.85
C ASN A 139 -0.17 -1.90 4.38
N GLY A 140 -0.59 -1.01 3.51
CA GLY A 140 -0.68 -1.27 2.08
C GLY A 140 -1.06 -0.02 1.28
N PRO A 141 -1.26 -0.18 -0.04
CA PRO A 141 -1.81 0.89 -0.87
C PRO A 141 -3.21 1.28 -0.41
N LEU A 142 -3.43 2.60 -0.31
CA LEU A 142 -4.72 3.24 -0.13
C LEU A 142 -4.88 4.26 -1.26
N TYR A 143 -5.90 4.11 -2.07
CA TYR A 143 -6.24 5.08 -3.10
C TYR A 143 -7.44 5.90 -2.67
N LEU A 144 -7.24 7.21 -2.55
CA LEU A 144 -8.31 8.19 -2.43
C LEU A 144 -8.69 8.62 -3.83
N TYR A 145 -9.88 8.28 -4.27
CA TYR A 145 -10.45 8.83 -5.49
C TYR A 145 -11.48 9.89 -5.14
N THR A 146 -11.63 10.89 -6.01
CA THR A 146 -12.66 11.91 -5.81
C THR A 146 -13.05 12.51 -7.14
N TYR A 147 -14.35 12.70 -7.30
CA TYR A 147 -14.93 13.45 -8.41
C TYR A 147 -15.37 14.81 -7.89
N ILE A 148 -14.82 15.89 -8.47
CA ILE A 148 -15.20 17.25 -8.13
C ILE A 148 -15.72 17.93 -9.40
N PRO A 149 -16.97 18.42 -9.41
CA PRO A 149 -17.49 19.25 -10.49
C PRO A 149 -16.66 20.53 -10.69
N ASN A 150 -16.44 20.99 -11.93
CA ASN A 150 -15.59 22.18 -12.19
C ASN A 150 -16.13 23.42 -11.47
N LYS A 151 -17.46 23.57 -11.42
CA LYS A 151 -18.13 24.66 -10.68
C LYS A 151 -17.85 24.68 -9.17
N PHE A 152 -17.32 23.60 -8.61
CA PHE A 152 -16.93 23.50 -7.19
C PHE A 152 -15.43 23.38 -6.98
N GLU A 153 -14.59 23.37 -8.04
CA GLU A 153 -13.15 23.14 -7.92
C GLU A 153 -12.48 24.14 -6.95
N GLU A 154 -12.87 25.42 -7.03
CA GLU A 154 -12.33 26.47 -6.15
C GLU A 154 -12.78 26.33 -4.68
N ALA A 155 -13.95 25.73 -4.45
CA ALA A 155 -14.51 25.56 -3.11
C ALA A 155 -14.02 24.28 -2.41
N TYR A 156 -13.58 23.28 -3.18
CA TYR A 156 -13.05 22.03 -2.65
C TYR A 156 -11.58 22.14 -2.23
N THR A 157 -11.18 21.26 -1.31
CA THR A 157 -9.78 21.17 -0.85
C THR A 157 -8.87 20.62 -1.94
N SER A 158 -7.65 21.16 -2.07
CA SER A 158 -6.68 20.71 -3.07
C SER A 158 -6.23 19.26 -2.82
N VAL A 159 -5.74 18.58 -3.88
CA VAL A 159 -5.22 17.20 -3.82
C VAL A 159 -4.22 17.00 -2.67
N ASP A 160 -3.30 17.95 -2.47
CA ASP A 160 -2.29 17.89 -1.42
C ASP A 160 -2.89 17.99 -0.02
N VAL A 161 -3.87 18.87 0.17
CA VAL A 161 -4.60 19.00 1.44
C VAL A 161 -5.35 17.70 1.76
N ARG A 162 -6.05 17.14 0.77
CA ARG A 162 -6.76 15.85 0.91
C ARG A 162 -5.80 14.74 1.34
N LYS A 163 -4.65 14.64 0.68
CA LYS A 163 -3.60 13.67 1.01
C LYS A 163 -3.11 13.84 2.43
N ASN A 164 -2.78 15.06 2.84
CA ASN A 164 -2.24 15.34 4.17
C ASN A 164 -3.24 15.01 5.27
N VAL A 165 -4.50 15.44 5.12
CA VAL A 165 -5.59 15.16 6.08
C VAL A 165 -5.80 13.66 6.24
N THR A 166 -5.81 12.88 5.15
CA THR A 166 -5.93 11.43 5.25
C THR A 166 -4.67 10.79 5.85
N ASN A 167 -3.47 11.29 5.54
CA ASN A 167 -2.21 10.74 6.06
C ASN A 167 -2.11 10.82 7.59
N GLU A 168 -2.67 11.86 8.20
CA GLU A 168 -2.76 11.98 9.66
C GLU A 168 -3.60 10.86 10.30
N HIS A 169 -4.58 10.33 9.57
CA HIS A 169 -5.54 9.34 10.06
C HIS A 169 -5.25 7.91 9.60
N PHE A 170 -4.41 7.76 8.58
CA PHE A 170 -3.90 6.48 8.06
C PHE A 170 -2.38 6.49 8.02
N PRO A 171 -1.70 6.54 9.19
CA PRO A 171 -0.27 6.89 9.28
C PRO A 171 0.68 5.86 8.65
N ILE A 172 0.20 4.65 8.38
CA ILE A 172 1.00 3.55 7.84
C ILE A 172 0.74 3.36 6.34
N ALA A 173 -0.42 3.77 5.85
CA ALA A 173 -0.86 3.47 4.50
C ALA A 173 -0.05 4.24 3.45
N LYS A 174 0.18 3.61 2.29
CA LYS A 174 0.74 4.29 1.12
C LYS A 174 -0.39 4.98 0.36
N ILE A 175 -0.63 6.25 0.69
CA ILE A 175 -1.73 7.03 0.14
C ILE A 175 -1.40 7.56 -1.26
N ASN A 176 -2.26 7.23 -2.22
CA ASN A 176 -2.29 7.80 -3.56
C ASN A 176 -3.62 8.55 -3.72
N VAL A 177 -3.58 9.78 -4.20
CA VAL A 177 -4.78 10.60 -4.41
C VAL A 177 -5.00 10.74 -5.90
N ILE A 178 -6.23 10.49 -6.33
CA ILE A 178 -6.66 10.52 -7.72
C ILE A 178 -7.83 11.49 -7.83
N ASP A 179 -7.65 12.48 -8.69
CA ASP A 179 -8.75 13.32 -9.15
C ASP A 179 -9.40 12.62 -10.35
N THR A 180 -10.49 11.89 -10.11
CA THR A 180 -11.14 11.11 -11.17
C THR A 180 -11.79 12.01 -12.21
N ARG A 181 -12.08 13.28 -11.88
CA ARG A 181 -12.52 14.23 -12.88
C ARG A 181 -11.43 14.41 -13.93
N LYS A 182 -10.24 14.80 -13.49
CA LYS A 182 -9.09 15.09 -14.37
C LYS A 182 -8.55 13.87 -15.12
N GLU A 183 -8.68 12.68 -14.53
CA GLU A 183 -8.21 11.43 -15.14
C GLU A 183 -9.19 10.85 -16.17
N LEU A 184 -10.50 11.05 -15.97
CA LEU A 184 -11.53 10.41 -16.79
C LEU A 184 -12.22 11.37 -17.76
N PHE A 185 -12.18 12.68 -17.51
CA PHE A 185 -12.94 13.67 -18.26
C PHE A 185 -12.05 14.83 -18.70
N ASN A 186 -12.03 15.09 -20.01
CA ASN A 186 -11.23 16.15 -20.63
C ASN A 186 -11.99 17.48 -20.81
N ASN A 187 -13.27 17.55 -20.46
CA ASN A 187 -14.08 18.76 -20.60
C ASN A 187 -15.30 18.78 -19.65
N ASP A 188 -15.92 19.95 -19.52
CA ASP A 188 -17.06 20.19 -18.62
C ASP A 188 -18.39 19.63 -19.13
N GLN A 189 -18.46 19.16 -20.38
CA GLN A 189 -19.66 18.54 -20.94
C GLN A 189 -20.05 17.27 -20.16
N PHE A 190 -19.09 16.68 -19.46
CA PHE A 190 -19.31 15.49 -18.65
C PHE A 190 -19.98 15.75 -17.29
N ASP A 191 -19.95 16.99 -16.79
CA ASP A 191 -20.78 17.35 -15.63
C ASP A 191 -22.28 17.28 -15.96
N TYR A 192 -22.64 17.48 -17.23
CA TYR A 192 -24.02 17.47 -17.71
C TYR A 192 -24.55 16.04 -17.99
N ILE A 193 -23.68 15.15 -18.51
CA ILE A 193 -24.04 13.74 -18.80
C ILE A 193 -24.35 12.96 -17.51
N HIS A 194 -23.79 13.41 -16.38
CA HIS A 194 -24.07 12.87 -15.05
C HIS A 194 -25.56 12.91 -14.66
N ASP A 195 -26.32 13.88 -15.18
CA ASP A 195 -27.73 14.07 -14.84
C ASP A 195 -28.67 13.30 -15.79
N GLU A 196 -28.27 13.05 -17.04
CA GLU A 196 -29.09 12.38 -18.06
C GLU A 196 -28.84 10.87 -18.18
N GLU A 197 -27.58 10.41 -18.05
CA GLU A 197 -27.19 8.99 -18.16
C GLU A 197 -26.69 8.43 -16.83
N LYS A 198 -27.62 8.05 -15.95
CA LYS A 198 -27.37 7.57 -14.58
C LYS A 198 -26.35 6.43 -14.44
N GLU A 199 -26.09 5.65 -15.50
CA GLU A 199 -25.17 4.51 -15.44
C GLU A 199 -23.73 4.82 -15.88
N TYR A 200 -23.49 5.95 -16.54
CA TYR A 200 -22.20 6.19 -17.21
C TYR A 200 -21.05 6.44 -16.23
N TYR A 201 -21.25 7.29 -15.23
CA TYR A 201 -20.22 7.53 -14.21
C TYR A 201 -19.92 6.28 -13.35
N PRO A 202 -20.92 5.58 -12.78
CA PRO A 202 -20.66 4.32 -12.08
C PRO A 202 -19.92 3.30 -12.93
N PHE A 203 -20.19 3.27 -14.25
CA PHE A 203 -19.44 2.43 -15.18
C PHE A 203 -17.96 2.85 -15.28
N LEU A 204 -17.67 4.12 -15.58
CA LEU A 204 -16.29 4.58 -15.75
C LEU A 204 -15.45 4.40 -14.48
N ILE A 205 -15.98 4.81 -13.33
CA ILE A 205 -15.30 4.66 -12.04
C ILE A 205 -15.05 3.18 -11.77
N SER A 206 -16.03 2.30 -11.97
CA SER A 206 -15.83 0.86 -11.76
C SER A 206 -14.69 0.28 -12.61
N LYS A 207 -14.60 0.69 -13.89
CA LYS A 207 -13.52 0.25 -14.79
C LYS A 207 -12.17 0.81 -14.37
N PHE A 208 -12.14 2.06 -13.92
CA PHE A 208 -10.92 2.68 -13.43
C PHE A 208 -10.41 2.00 -12.14
N LEU A 209 -11.28 1.79 -11.17
CA LEU A 209 -10.95 1.06 -9.92
C LEU A 209 -10.51 -0.38 -10.22
N SER A 210 -11.16 -1.07 -11.18
CA SER A 210 -10.74 -2.40 -11.62
C SER A 210 -9.31 -2.41 -12.18
N LYS A 211 -8.92 -1.39 -12.96
CA LYS A 211 -7.54 -1.24 -13.45
C LYS A 211 -6.55 -1.04 -12.31
N ILE A 212 -6.90 -0.26 -11.28
CA ILE A 212 -6.06 -0.09 -10.08
C ILE A 212 -5.84 -1.43 -9.38
N ILE A 213 -6.89 -2.26 -9.24
CA ILE A 213 -6.76 -3.61 -8.64
C ILE A 213 -5.77 -4.46 -9.43
N GLN A 214 -5.90 -4.51 -10.76
CA GLN A 214 -4.97 -5.26 -11.62
C GLN A 214 -3.52 -4.74 -11.52
N LEU A 215 -3.35 -3.42 -11.46
CA LEU A 215 -2.05 -2.78 -11.29
C LEU A 215 -1.39 -3.17 -9.97
N GLU A 216 -2.13 -3.15 -8.86
CA GLU A 216 -1.59 -3.48 -7.53
C GLU A 216 -1.28 -4.98 -7.39
N ILE A 217 -2.08 -5.86 -7.99
CA ILE A 217 -1.74 -7.29 -8.09
C ILE A 217 -0.41 -7.45 -8.85
N SER A 218 -0.26 -6.76 -9.99
CA SER A 218 0.96 -6.81 -10.80
C SER A 218 2.18 -6.31 -10.03
N LYS A 219 2.05 -5.19 -9.30
CA LYS A 219 3.11 -4.65 -8.43
C LYS A 219 3.50 -5.65 -7.34
N SER A 220 2.52 -6.30 -6.71
CA SER A 220 2.78 -7.32 -5.68
C SER A 220 3.63 -8.47 -6.21
N ILE A 221 3.36 -8.95 -7.42
CA ILE A 221 4.14 -10.03 -8.07
C ILE A 221 5.55 -9.56 -8.39
N ILE A 222 5.69 -8.35 -8.94
CA ILE A 222 7.00 -7.75 -9.26
C ILE A 222 7.85 -7.64 -7.99
N ASP A 223 7.27 -7.17 -6.88
CA ASP A 223 8.01 -6.98 -5.63
C ASP A 223 8.36 -8.31 -4.98
N GLN A 224 7.47 -9.32 -5.03
CA GLN A 224 7.81 -10.70 -4.64
C GLN A 224 8.98 -11.23 -5.46
N THR A 225 8.97 -11.03 -6.78
CA THR A 225 10.02 -11.49 -7.69
C THR A 225 11.36 -10.80 -7.39
N LYS A 226 11.36 -9.48 -7.13
CA LYS A 226 12.55 -8.74 -6.71
C LYS A 226 13.11 -9.24 -5.38
N LEU A 227 12.24 -9.52 -4.41
CA LEU A 227 12.64 -10.03 -3.11
C LEU A 227 13.26 -11.42 -3.22
N ILE A 228 12.66 -12.30 -4.02
CA ILE A 228 13.20 -13.63 -4.34
C ILE A 228 14.57 -13.49 -5.00
N ARG A 229 14.70 -12.66 -6.05
CA ARG A 229 15.96 -12.43 -6.76
C ARG A 229 17.05 -11.93 -5.81
N THR A 230 16.73 -10.98 -4.93
CA THR A 230 17.66 -10.44 -3.93
C THR A 230 18.12 -11.53 -2.96
N LYS A 231 17.19 -12.38 -2.47
CA LYS A 231 17.51 -13.53 -1.61
C LYS A 231 18.44 -14.53 -2.30
N TYR A 232 18.16 -14.87 -3.56
CA TYR A 232 19.01 -15.77 -4.36
C TYR A 232 20.41 -15.18 -4.61
N ILE A 233 20.52 -13.89 -4.94
CA ILE A 233 21.81 -13.22 -5.10
C ILE A 233 22.62 -13.28 -3.81
N LYS A 234 21.99 -13.07 -2.64
CA LYS A 234 22.63 -13.17 -1.33
C LYS A 234 23.16 -14.57 -1.05
N ILE A 235 22.36 -15.62 -1.31
CA ILE A 235 22.78 -17.02 -1.14
C ILE A 235 23.96 -17.36 -2.07
N ARG A 236 23.90 -16.95 -3.34
CA ARG A 236 24.98 -17.20 -4.31
C ARG A 236 26.30 -16.54 -3.90
N LYS A 237 26.25 -15.30 -3.36
CA LYS A 237 27.44 -14.63 -2.82
C LYS A 237 28.01 -15.37 -1.61
N ASN A 238 27.18 -15.82 -0.68
CA ASN A 238 27.63 -16.60 0.48
C ASN A 238 28.25 -17.95 0.09
N ASN A 239 27.66 -18.65 -0.90
CA ASN A 239 28.20 -19.92 -1.37
C ASN A 239 29.54 -19.76 -2.11
N LYS A 240 29.73 -18.66 -2.87
CA LYS A 240 31.05 -18.33 -3.43
C LYS A 240 32.10 -18.11 -2.35
N LEU A 241 31.74 -17.43 -1.26
CA LEU A 241 32.64 -17.17 -0.13
C LEU A 241 33.05 -18.49 0.55
N LYS A 242 32.10 -19.41 0.78
CA LYS A 242 32.37 -20.75 1.32
C LYS A 242 33.24 -21.62 0.39
N MET A 243 32.99 -21.54 -0.92
CA MET A 243 33.79 -22.25 -1.92
C MET A 243 35.23 -21.72 -1.98
N MET A 244 35.41 -20.39 -1.94
CA MET A 244 36.75 -19.78 -1.87
C MET A 244 37.49 -20.18 -0.59
N SER A 245 36.82 -20.21 0.57
CA SER A 245 37.45 -20.68 1.81
C SER A 245 37.83 -22.16 1.75
N ALA A 246 37.00 -23.01 1.14
CA ALA A 246 37.29 -24.43 0.97
C ALA A 246 38.48 -24.69 0.03
N ILE A 247 38.55 -23.97 -1.10
CA ILE A 247 39.68 -24.05 -2.05
C ILE A 247 40.97 -23.61 -1.36
N MET A 248 40.95 -22.49 -0.65
CA MET A 248 42.12 -22.00 0.09
C MET A 248 42.58 -22.99 1.16
N LEU A 249 41.64 -23.61 1.90
CA LEU A 249 41.97 -24.64 2.88
C LEU A 249 42.59 -25.88 2.23
N SER A 250 42.08 -26.30 1.07
CA SER A 250 42.62 -27.43 0.31
C SER A 250 44.00 -27.17 -0.29
N LEU A 251 44.31 -25.92 -0.69
CA LEU A 251 45.63 -25.51 -1.14
C LEU A 251 46.63 -25.51 0.02
N ILE A 252 46.20 -25.04 1.19
CA ILE A 252 47.01 -25.08 2.41
C ILE A 252 47.32 -26.53 2.79
N THR A 253 46.34 -27.44 2.80
CA THR A 253 46.59 -28.84 3.16
C THR A 253 47.32 -29.64 2.07
N GLY A 254 47.04 -29.39 0.80
CA GLY A 254 47.64 -30.14 -0.31
C GLY A 254 49.05 -29.73 -0.65
N VAL A 255 49.39 -28.44 -0.54
CA VAL A 255 50.70 -27.91 -0.94
C VAL A 255 51.62 -27.74 0.26
N LEU A 256 51.12 -27.20 1.38
CA LEU A 256 52.00 -26.81 2.48
C LEU A 256 52.34 -27.99 3.40
N THR A 257 51.40 -28.92 3.62
CA THR A 257 51.61 -30.05 4.54
C THR A 257 52.73 -31.02 4.12
N PRO A 258 52.86 -31.40 2.83
CA PRO A 258 53.98 -32.22 2.37
C PRO A 258 55.33 -31.52 2.51
N THR A 259 55.44 -30.23 2.15
CA THR A 259 56.68 -29.45 2.30
C THR A 259 57.12 -29.26 3.75
N ILE A 260 56.16 -29.18 4.69
CA ILE A 260 56.48 -29.15 6.13
C ILE A 260 57.04 -30.50 6.56
N MET A 261 56.42 -31.60 6.14
CA MET A 261 56.93 -32.93 6.47
C MET A 261 58.31 -33.18 5.88
N ASP A 262 58.56 -32.80 4.62
CA ASP A 262 59.90 -32.88 4.02
C ASP A 262 60.92 -32.01 4.77
N SER A 263 60.53 -30.82 5.24
CA SER A 263 61.42 -29.94 6.01
C SER A 263 61.73 -30.49 7.41
N ILE A 264 60.78 -31.20 8.03
CA ILE A 264 60.96 -31.92 9.30
C ILE A 264 61.89 -33.12 9.10
N ILE A 265 61.68 -33.90 8.04
CA ILE A 265 62.50 -35.07 7.71
C ILE A 265 63.95 -34.66 7.41
N ASN A 266 64.16 -33.50 6.78
CA ASN A 266 65.48 -32.98 6.45
C ASN A 266 66.12 -32.10 7.55
N GLU A 267 65.58 -32.11 8.77
CA GLU A 267 66.06 -31.37 9.95
C GLU A 267 66.32 -29.86 9.72
N SER A 268 65.60 -29.25 8.78
CA SER A 268 65.80 -27.83 8.44
C SER A 268 64.95 -26.93 9.34
N TYR A 269 65.40 -26.75 10.59
CA TYR A 269 64.68 -25.97 11.61
C TYR A 269 64.36 -24.53 11.19
N ILE A 270 65.26 -23.87 10.44
CA ILE A 270 65.03 -22.52 9.91
C ILE A 270 63.84 -22.53 8.93
N SER A 271 63.80 -23.52 8.03
CA SER A 271 62.72 -23.67 7.05
C SER A 271 61.39 -23.89 7.75
N ILE A 272 61.35 -24.71 8.80
CA ILE A 272 60.16 -24.95 9.62
C ILE A 272 59.65 -23.64 10.24
N VAL A 273 60.51 -22.87 10.92
CA VAL A 273 60.11 -21.61 11.56
C VAL A 273 59.58 -20.59 10.56
N VAL A 274 60.27 -20.41 9.43
CA VAL A 274 59.82 -19.51 8.35
C VAL A 274 58.47 -19.95 7.78
N PHE A 275 58.24 -21.26 7.65
CA PHE A 275 56.97 -21.81 7.17
C PHE A 275 55.83 -21.58 8.16
N THR A 276 56.06 -21.82 9.44
CA THR A 276 55.04 -21.63 10.49
C THR A 276 54.63 -20.16 10.59
N ILE A 277 55.59 -19.23 10.48
CA ILE A 277 55.32 -17.79 10.43
C ILE A 277 54.52 -17.43 9.18
N SER A 278 54.88 -17.99 8.02
CA SER A 278 54.17 -17.76 6.76
C SER A 278 52.71 -18.23 6.84
N ILE A 279 52.46 -19.40 7.44
CA ILE A 279 51.10 -19.92 7.67
C ILE A 279 50.33 -19.04 8.65
N ALA A 280 50.95 -18.62 9.76
CA ALA A 280 50.31 -17.72 10.72
C ALA A 280 49.93 -16.38 10.08
N LEU A 281 50.78 -15.83 9.21
CA LEU A 281 50.50 -14.60 8.46
C LEU A 281 49.36 -14.80 7.45
N ILE A 282 49.33 -15.92 6.72
CA ILE A 282 48.24 -16.25 5.79
C ILE A 282 46.91 -16.41 6.55
N ILE A 283 46.90 -17.12 7.68
CA ILE A 283 45.70 -17.30 8.50
C ILE A 283 45.24 -15.96 9.09
N SER A 284 46.15 -15.13 9.60
CA SER A 284 45.84 -13.81 10.14
C SER A 284 45.27 -12.88 9.06
N PHE A 285 45.89 -12.84 7.88
CA PHE A 285 45.43 -12.06 6.73
C PHE A 285 44.06 -12.53 6.24
N LEU A 286 43.83 -13.85 6.15
CA LEU A 286 42.53 -14.43 5.81
C LEU A 286 41.47 -14.08 6.86
N SER A 287 41.80 -14.15 8.14
CA SER A 287 40.89 -13.80 9.24
C SER A 287 40.50 -12.32 9.18
N ILE A 288 41.44 -11.43 8.86
CA ILE A 288 41.19 -9.99 8.68
C ILE A 288 40.29 -9.74 7.46
N ILE A 289 40.51 -10.44 6.34
CA ILE A 289 39.68 -10.32 5.14
C ILE A 289 38.25 -10.79 5.44
N ILE A 290 38.08 -11.95 6.07
CA ILE A 290 36.76 -12.48 6.43
C ILE A 290 36.03 -11.49 7.36
N LYS A 291 36.70 -11.00 8.40
CA LYS A 291 36.12 -10.04 9.36
C LYS A 291 35.75 -8.70 8.70
N ARG A 292 36.56 -8.20 7.76
CA ARG A 292 36.24 -6.99 6.97
C ARG A 292 35.08 -7.22 6.00
N LEU A 293 34.96 -8.41 5.43
CA LEU A 293 33.85 -8.78 4.54
C LEU A 293 32.54 -8.93 5.31
N GLU A 294 32.56 -9.50 6.52
CA GLU A 294 31.41 -9.57 7.43
C GLU A 294 30.96 -8.18 7.86
N GLN A 295 31.88 -7.32 8.33
CA GLN A 295 31.55 -5.94 8.72
C GLN A 295 31.00 -5.06 7.59
N ARG A 296 31.37 -5.35 6.32
CA ARG A 296 30.79 -4.67 5.15
C ARG A 296 29.36 -5.13 4.84
N ASN A 297 29.01 -6.37 5.18
CA ASN A 297 27.66 -6.90 4.97
C ASN A 297 26.68 -6.39 6.03
N ASP A 298 27.12 -6.14 7.26
CA ASP A 298 26.26 -5.61 8.33
C ASP A 298 25.92 -4.12 8.18
N LYS A 299 26.70 -3.36 7.39
CA LYS A 299 26.40 -1.96 7.05
C LYS A 299 25.42 -1.77 5.88
N LEU A 300 24.94 -2.87 5.27
CA LEU A 300 23.97 -2.87 4.17
C LEU A 300 22.61 -3.49 4.58
N LEU A 301 22.42 -3.73 5.88
CA LEU A 301 21.14 -4.02 6.54
C LEU A 301 20.56 -2.71 7.10
#